data_AF-C0HLV3-F1
#
_entry.id   AF-C0HLV3-F1
#
_cell.length_a   1.000
_cell.length_b   1.000
_cell.length_c   1.000
_cell.angle_alpha   90.00
_cell.angle_beta   90.00
_cell.angle_gamma   90.00
#
_symmetry.space_group_name_H-M   'P 1'
#
loop_
_entity.id
_entity.type
_entity.pdbx_description
1 polymer ?
#
loop_
_entity_poly.entity_id
_entity_poly.type
_entity_poly.pdbx_seq_one_letter_code
_entity_poly.pdbx_strand_id
1 'polypeptide(L)' 'NRLCCSQYGFCGTTSEYCSRVSGCQS' A
#
# COMPACT_ATOMS: atom_id res chain seq x y z
N ASN A 1 2.00 9.44 -9.12
CA ASN A 1 2.30 8.16 -8.43
C ASN A 1 1.03 7.62 -7.82
N ARG A 2 0.35 6.69 -8.50
CA ARG A 2 -0.91 6.07 -8.02
C ARG A 2 -0.66 4.67 -7.46
N LEU A 3 0.51 4.51 -6.84
CA LEU A 3 0.94 3.29 -6.16
C LEU A 3 0.76 3.54 -4.68
N CYS A 4 0.12 2.61 -4.00
CA CYS A 4 0.02 2.60 -2.57
C CYS A 4 1.21 1.85 -1.99
N CYS A 5 1.69 2.22 -0.82
CA CYS A 5 2.79 1.51 -0.16
C CYS A 5 2.28 0.78 1.07
N SER A 6 2.52 -0.53 1.13
CA SER A 6 2.20 -1.35 2.30
C SER A 6 3.01 -0.94 3.52
N GLN A 7 2.58 -1.39 4.70
CA GLN A 7 3.32 -1.16 5.95
C GLN A 7 4.77 -1.69 5.91
N TYR A 8 5.07 -2.63 5.02
CA TYR A 8 6.40 -3.22 4.84
C TYR A 8 7.31 -2.40 3.92
N GLY A 9 6.85 -1.27 3.37
CA GLY A 9 7.63 -0.41 2.48
C GLY A 9 7.63 -0.84 1.01
N PHE A 10 6.82 -1.84 0.63
CA PHE A 10 6.63 -2.22 -0.77
C PHE A 10 5.47 -1.45 -1.39
N CYS A 11 5.61 -0.98 -2.63
CA CYS A 11 4.58 -0.19 -3.29
C CYS A 11 3.98 -0.91 -4.51
N GLY A 12 2.66 -0.81 -4.66
CA GLY A 12 1.89 -1.48 -5.71
C GLY A 12 0.46 -0.94 -5.81
N THR A 13 -0.33 -1.47 -6.75
CA THR A 13 -1.73 -1.06 -6.97
C THR A 13 -2.74 -2.09 -6.47
N THR A 14 -2.29 -3.24 -5.96
CA THR A 14 -3.21 -4.25 -5.42
C THR A 14 -3.66 -3.88 -4.01
N SER A 15 -4.77 -4.50 -3.59
CA SER A 15 -5.33 -4.35 -2.25
C SER A 15 -4.29 -4.52 -1.15
N GLU A 16 -3.32 -5.43 -1.28
CA GLU A 16 -2.31 -5.65 -0.25
C GLU A 16 -1.44 -4.42 0.04
N TYR A 17 -1.21 -3.59 -0.99
CA TYR A 17 -0.46 -2.34 -0.86
C TYR A 17 -1.36 -1.14 -0.54
N CYS A 18 -2.60 -1.13 -1.03
CA CYS A 18 -3.56 -0.03 -0.86
C CYS A 18 -4.51 -0.17 0.33
N SER A 19 -4.57 -1.36 0.93
CA SER A 19 -5.50 -1.63 2.03
C SER A 19 -5.05 -0.86 3.25
N ARG A 20 -5.87 0.10 3.67
CA ARG A 20 -5.64 0.87 4.90
C ARG A 20 -5.59 -0.03 6.13
N VAL A 21 -6.26 -1.19 6.10
CA VAL A 21 -6.21 -2.18 7.18
C VAL A 21 -4.82 -2.80 7.28
N SER A 22 -4.13 -2.97 6.15
CA SER A 22 -2.75 -3.49 6.07
C SER A 22 -1.68 -2.42 6.39
N GLY A 23 -2.07 -1.25 6.89
CA GLY A 23 -1.15 -0.16 7.19
C GLY A 23 -0.58 0.54 5.95
N CYS A 24 -1.42 0.74 4.93
CA CYS A 24 -1.08 1.54 3.76
C CYS A 24 -0.59 2.95 4.16
N GLN A 25 0.62 3.32 3.72
CA GLN A 25 1.27 4.59 4.06
C GLN A 25 0.84 5.77 3.16
N SER A 26 0.20 5.51 2.01
CA SER A 26 -0.12 6.53 0.98
C SER A 26 -1.47 6.31 0.30
#